data_AF-A0AAU5FZU1-F1
#
_entry.id   AF-A0AAU5FZU1-F1
#
_cell.length_a   1.000
_cell.length_b   1.000
_cell.length_c   1.000
_cell.angle_alpha   90.00
_cell.angle_beta   90.00
_cell.angle_gamma   90.00
#
_symmetry.space_group_name_H-M   'P 1'
#
loop_
_entity.id
_entity.type
_entity.pdbx_description
1 polymer ?
#
loop_
_entity_poly.entity_id
_entity_poly.type
_entity_poly.pdbx_seq_one_letter_code
_entity_poly.pdbx_strand_id
1 'polypeptide(L)' 'MAGWLVGHVAAYTRLSTEEIDRTAPLTDYGLDSVAALSLCGDIEDEFDLVVEPTVAWDHPTVEALVAYLLDELGSQSQAA' A
#
# COMPACT_ATOMS: atom_id res chain seq x y z
N MET A 1 1.46 10.14 0.81
CA MET A 1 1.07 8.76 0.43
C MET A 1 2.29 7.85 0.26
N ALA A 2 3.15 8.01 -0.74
CA ALA A 2 4.28 7.09 -0.97
C ALA A 2 5.21 6.92 0.24
N GLY A 3 5.60 8.00 0.94
CA GLY A 3 6.42 7.90 2.15
C GLY A 3 5.75 7.18 3.32
N TRP A 4 4.43 7.33 3.45
CA TRP A 4 3.62 6.64 4.46
C TRP A 4 3.55 5.14 4.17
N LEU A 5 3.33 4.78 2.89
CA LEU A 5 3.25 3.39 2.44
C LEU A 5 4.60 2.68 2.62
N VAL A 6 5.69 3.33 2.23
CA VAL A 6 7.06 2.82 2.47
C VAL A 6 7.30 2.60 3.97
N GLY A 7 6.88 3.54 4.82
CA GLY A 7 7.01 3.40 6.28
C GLY A 7 6.27 2.18 6.84
N HIS A 8 5.03 1.97 6.41
CA HIS A 8 4.23 0.82 6.86
C HIS A 8 4.78 -0.49 6.32
N VAL A 9 5.12 -0.56 5.03
CA VAL A 9 5.76 -1.73 4.42
C VAL A 9 7.06 -2.09 5.15
N ALA A 10 7.91 -1.10 5.43
CA ALA A 10 9.15 -1.29 6.17
C ALA A 10 8.88 -1.84 7.59
N ALA A 11 7.87 -1.31 8.30
CA ALA A 11 7.46 -1.81 9.60
C ALA A 11 7.00 -3.28 9.55
N TYR A 12 6.20 -3.64 8.55
CA TYR A 12 5.68 -5.00 8.37
C TYR A 12 6.76 -6.01 7.97
N THR A 13 7.69 -5.61 7.09
CA THR A 13 8.80 -6.44 6.62
C THR A 13 10.01 -6.44 7.56
N ARG A 14 10.00 -5.58 8.59
CA ARG A 14 11.11 -5.32 9.52
C ARG A 14 12.39 -4.88 8.81
N LEU A 15 12.24 -4.19 7.69
CA LEU A 15 13.32 -3.58 6.92
C LEU A 15 13.41 -2.08 7.21
N SER A 16 14.50 -1.46 6.80
CA SER A 16 14.59 -0.01 6.83
C SER A 16 13.84 0.60 5.63
N THR A 17 13.26 1.78 5.79
CA THR A 17 12.59 2.49 4.68
C THR A 17 13.52 2.79 3.50
N GLU A 18 14.83 2.83 3.74
CA GLU A 18 15.88 2.98 2.74
C GLU A 18 16.11 1.71 1.90
N GLU A 19 15.76 0.54 2.43
CA GLU A 19 15.86 -0.75 1.74
C GLU A 19 14.63 -1.07 0.90
N ILE A 20 13.53 -0.35 1.12
CA ILE A 20 12.30 -0.49 0.34
C ILE A 20 12.42 0.31 -0.96
N ASP A 21 12.77 -0.38 -2.04
CA ASP A 21 12.60 0.13 -3.39
C ASP A 21 11.11 0.15 -3.75
N ARG A 22 10.64 1.31 -4.24
CA ARG A 22 9.24 1.55 -4.58
C ARG A 22 8.81 0.84 -5.87
N THR A 23 9.78 0.48 -6.71
CA THR A 23 9.60 -0.20 -7.99
C THR A 23 9.70 -1.72 -7.88
N ALA A 24 10.22 -2.22 -6.76
CA ALA A 24 10.40 -3.65 -6.56
C ALA A 24 9.15 -4.31 -5.96
N PRO A 25 8.95 -5.62 -6.22
CA PRO A 25 7.85 -6.37 -5.64
C PRO A 25 7.92 -6.44 -4.11
N LEU A 26 6.81 -6.14 -3.44
CA LEU A 26 6.68 -6.22 -1.98
C LEU A 26 6.88 -7.63 -1.44
N THR A 27 6.55 -8.64 -2.25
CA THR A 27 6.76 -10.05 -1.94
C THR A 27 8.24 -10.42 -1.86
N ASP A 28 9.13 -9.70 -2.54
CA ASP A 28 10.58 -9.91 -2.48
C ASP A 28 11.13 -9.55 -1.09
N TYR A 29 10.52 -8.55 -0.44
CA TYR A 29 10.81 -8.15 0.94
C TYR A 29 10.20 -9.07 2.00
N GLY A 30 9.45 -10.09 1.60
CA GLY A 30 8.76 -11.00 2.53
C GLY A 30 7.45 -10.44 3.08
N LEU A 31 6.76 -9.55 2.34
CA LEU A 31 5.41 -9.14 2.72
C LEU A 31 4.45 -10.33 2.63
N ASP A 32 3.92 -10.76 3.76
CA ASP A 32 2.93 -11.85 3.87
C ASP A 32 1.49 -11.37 3.67
N SER A 33 0.58 -12.32 3.40
CA SER A 33 -0.84 -12.01 3.20
C SER A 33 -1.49 -11.24 4.37
N VAL A 34 -1.07 -11.54 5.59
CA VAL A 34 -1.57 -10.87 6.80
C VAL A 34 -1.10 -9.42 6.84
N ALA A 35 0.17 -9.16 6.50
CA ALA A 35 0.72 -7.82 6.48
C ALA A 35 0.05 -6.96 5.41
N ALA A 36 -0.24 -7.52 4.23
CA ALA A 36 -0.99 -6.83 3.20
C ALA A 36 -2.42 -6.49 3.63
N LEU A 37 -3.11 -7.41 4.32
CA LEU A 37 -4.44 -7.15 4.87
C LEU A 37 -4.42 -6.05 5.94
N SER A 38 -3.43 -6.08 6.85
CA SER A 38 -3.26 -5.04 7.86
C SER A 38 -2.96 -3.68 7.22
N LEU A 39 -2.08 -3.65 6.22
CA LEU A 39 -1.78 -2.44 5.45
C LEU A 39 -3.04 -1.87 4.78
N CYS A 40 -3.90 -2.73 4.21
CA CYS A 40 -5.17 -2.27 3.63
C CYS A 40 -6.06 -1.64 4.69
N GLY A 41 -6.23 -2.28 5.85
CA GLY A 41 -7.00 -1.68 6.96
C GLY A 41 -6.45 -0.34 7.43
N ASP A 42 -5.12 -0.19 7.52
CA ASP A 42 -4.49 1.10 7.86
C ASP A 42 -4.75 2.17 6.79
N ILE A 43 -4.76 1.78 5.50
CA ILE A 43 -5.07 2.69 4.39
C ILE A 43 -6.52 3.14 4.45
N GLU A 44 -7.45 2.20 4.70
CA GLU A 44 -8.88 2.50 4.81
C GLU A 44 -9.15 3.49 5.96
N ASP A 45 -8.50 3.32 7.10
CA ASP A 45 -8.62 4.23 8.26
C ASP A 45 -7.97 5.61 8.04
N GLU A 46 -6.76 5.64 7.46
CA GLU A 46 -6.01 6.89 7.26
C GLU A 46 -6.57 7.73 6.10
N PHE A 47 -7.06 7.10 5.03
CA PHE A 47 -7.48 7.79 3.81
C PHE A 47 -9.00 7.76 3.56
N ASP A 48 -9.79 7.14 4.46
CA ASP A 48 -11.24 6.94 4.30
C ASP A 48 -11.58 6.28 2.95
N LEU A 49 -10.77 5.30 2.58
CA LEU A 49 -10.90 4.53 1.34
C LEU A 49 -11.44 3.13 1.63
N VAL A 50 -11.88 2.44 0.58
CA VAL A 50 -12.22 1.02 0.63
C VAL A 50 -11.26 0.30 -0.30
N VAL A 51 -10.43 -0.59 0.25
CA VAL A 51 -9.33 -1.21 -0.50
C VAL A 51 -9.32 -2.71 -0.26
N GLU A 52 -9.43 -3.47 -1.34
CA GLU A 52 -9.39 -4.93 -1.25
C GLU A 52 -7.95 -5.42 -1.02
N PRO A 53 -7.70 -6.41 -0.15
CA PRO A 53 -6.36 -6.92 0.09
C PRO A 53 -5.68 -7.44 -1.19
N THR A 54 -6.46 -7.91 -2.17
CA THR A 54 -5.96 -8.36 -3.48
C THR A 54 -5.17 -7.29 -4.22
N VAL A 55 -5.35 -5.99 -3.92
CA VAL A 55 -4.58 -4.92 -4.56
C VAL A 55 -3.08 -5.07 -4.35
N ALA A 56 -2.62 -5.67 -3.24
CA ALA A 56 -1.17 -5.89 -3.05
C ALA A 56 -0.61 -7.00 -3.96
N TRP A 57 -1.48 -7.79 -4.61
CA TRP A 57 -1.12 -8.81 -5.60
C TRP A 57 -1.25 -8.25 -7.02
N ASP A 58 -2.31 -7.50 -7.30
CA ASP A 58 -2.50 -6.80 -8.58
C ASP A 58 -1.48 -5.65 -8.77
N HIS A 59 -1.10 -5.01 -7.67
CA HIS A 59 -0.15 -3.91 -7.60
C HIS A 59 0.98 -4.27 -6.63
N PRO A 60 1.91 -5.15 -7.02
CA PRO A 60 2.92 -5.67 -6.11
C PRO A 60 4.02 -4.65 -5.77
N THR A 61 3.89 -3.37 -6.12
CA THR A 61 4.91 -2.35 -5.89
C THR A 61 4.31 -1.15 -5.18
N VAL A 62 5.13 -0.44 -4.41
CA VAL A 62 4.68 0.77 -3.69
C VAL A 62 4.19 1.83 -4.68
N GLU A 63 4.87 2.03 -5.80
CA GLU A 63 4.40 3.00 -6.80
C GLU A 63 3.05 2.62 -7.39
N ALA A 64 2.82 1.34 -7.72
CA ALA A 64 1.54 0.89 -8.26
C ALA A 64 0.40 1.04 -7.24
N LEU A 65 0.64 0.68 -5.98
CA LEU A 65 -0.32 0.89 -4.89
C LEU A 65 -0.65 2.37 -4.71
N VAL A 66 0.37 3.23 -4.67
CA VAL A 66 0.14 4.67 -4.53
C VAL A 66 -0.66 5.23 -5.71
N ALA A 67 -0.36 4.80 -6.94
CA ALA A 67 -1.11 5.23 -8.11
C ALA A 67 -2.58 4.78 -8.03
N TYR A 68 -2.83 3.54 -7.63
CA TYR A 68 -4.18 3.00 -7.41
C TYR A 68 -4.94 3.81 -6.36
N LEU A 69 -4.33 4.06 -5.20
CA LEU A 69 -4.97 4.81 -4.12
C LEU A 69 -5.28 6.26 -4.50
N LEU A 70 -4.40 6.91 -5.27
CA LEU A 70 -4.65 8.26 -5.77
C LEU A 70 -5.82 8.32 -6.76
N ASP A 71 -5.98 7.29 -7.59
CA ASP A 71 -7.11 7.16 -8.52
C ASP A 71 -8.42 6.98 -7.75
N GLU A 72 -8.43 6.09 -6.75
CA GLU A 72 -9.59 5.84 -5.89
C GLU A 72 -9.99 7.09 -5.10
N LEU A 73 -9.05 7.83 -4.52
CA LEU A 73 -9.30 9.11 -3.85
C LEU A 73 -9.91 10.15 -4.81
N GLY A 74 -9.44 10.18 -6.06
CA GLY A 74 -9.98 11.05 -7.10
C GLY A 74 -11.41 10.68 -7.49
N SER A 75 -11.70 9.39 -7.57
CA SER A 75 -13.02 8.84 -7.92
C SER A 75 -14.05 9.01 -6.79
N GLN A 76 -13.66 8.77 -5.54
CA GLN A 76 -14.49 8.94 -4.34
C GLN A 76 -14.89 10.39 -4.10
N SER A 77 -13.98 11.35 -4.35
CA SER A 77 -14.27 12.78 -4.21
C SER A 77 -15.31 13.30 -5.21
N GLN A 78 -15.65 12.55 -6.27
CA GLN A 78 -16.59 12.98 -7.30
C GLN A 78 -18.03 12.47 -7.07
N ALA A 79 -18.24 11.56 -6.11
CA ALA A 79 -19.54 10.98 -5.80
C ALA A 79 -20.40 11.79 -4.80
N ALA A 80 -20.08 13.08 -4.56
CA ALA A 80 -20.77 13.96 -3.62
C ALA A 80 -21.98 14.70 -4.23
#